data_AF-A0A251SB72-F1
#
_entry.id   AF-A0A251SB72-F1
#
_cell.length_a   1.000
_cell.length_b   1.000
_cell.length_c   1.000
_cell.angle_alpha   90.00
_cell.angle_beta   90.00
_cell.angle_gamma   90.00
#
_symmetry.space_group_name_H-M   'P 1'
#
loop_
_entity.id
_entity.type
_entity.pdbx_description
1 polymer ?
#
loop_
_entity_poly.entity_id
_entity_poly.type
_entity_poly.pdbx_seq_one_letter_code
_entity_poly.pdbx_strand_id
1 'polypeptide(L)'
;MLCNWVFQGNVVEKRVTDLTLDEFFSYGPQKATDEIDDHSCTLAEAFQKVNPCLGFNIELKFDDYVVYEQEYLIHVLQVMLKVVYENAQERSVLFSSFQLNVVLMMKKLQHQYSVYFLTNGGNETYDDVRMNSLEEAKNLAISGGLDGVVSEVKGIFRNSVVREIKESNLSLLTYGKLK
;
A
#
# COMPACT_ATOMS: atom_id res chain seq x y z
N MET A 1 -6.68 -11.51 4.13
CA MET A 1 -7.03 -11.39 2.70
C MET A 1 -6.27 -10.19 2.18
N LEU A 2 -5.29 -10.40 1.29
CA LEU A 2 -4.61 -9.30 0.59
C LEU A 2 -5.51 -8.96 -0.60
N CYS A 3 -6.27 -7.87 -0.51
CA CYS A 3 -6.95 -7.33 -1.68
C CYS A 3 -6.02 -6.31 -2.31
N ASN A 4 -5.45 -6.65 -3.47
CA ASN A 4 -4.66 -5.72 -4.28
C ASN A 4 -5.63 -4.71 -4.90
N TRP A 5 -5.78 -3.53 -4.30
CA TRP A 5 -6.53 -2.43 -4.87
C TRP A 5 -5.60 -1.59 -5.74
N VAL A 6 -5.75 -1.71 -7.06
CA VAL A 6 -5.03 -0.88 -8.03
C VAL A 6 -5.82 0.42 -8.22
N PHE A 7 -5.51 1.44 -7.43
CA PHE A 7 -6.13 2.76 -7.58
C PHE A 7 -5.60 3.55 -8.78
N GLN A 8 -4.45 3.17 -9.35
CA GLN A 8 -3.77 3.88 -10.44
C GLN A 8 -3.04 2.93 -11.41
N GLY A 9 -3.77 1.95 -11.95
CA GLY A 9 -3.29 1.12 -13.05
C GLY A 9 -3.48 1.84 -14.39
N ASN A 10 -2.90 1.31 -15.46
CA ASN A 10 -3.29 1.71 -16.82
C ASN A 10 -4.42 0.82 -17.30
N VAL A 11 -5.57 1.44 -17.59
CA VAL A 11 -6.70 0.84 -18.29
C VAL A 11 -6.57 1.13 -19.77
N VAL A 12 -6.04 0.17 -20.54
CA VAL A 12 -5.89 0.31 -22.01
C VAL A 12 -5.29 1.68 -22.36
N GLU A 13 -4.10 1.95 -21.81
CA GLU A 13 -3.31 3.20 -22.00
C GLU A 13 -3.87 4.48 -21.33
N LYS A 14 -4.95 4.42 -20.54
CA LYS A 14 -5.40 5.52 -19.68
C LYS A 14 -5.12 5.27 -18.20
N ARG A 15 -4.63 6.27 -17.46
CA ARG A 15 -4.44 6.18 -16.01
C ARG A 15 -5.79 6.08 -15.32
N VAL A 16 -5.96 5.19 -14.33
CA VAL A 16 -7.20 5.08 -13.54
C VAL A 16 -7.59 6.42 -12.88
N THR A 17 -6.61 7.27 -12.53
CA THR A 17 -6.86 8.63 -12.02
C THR A 17 -7.62 9.54 -12.97
N ASP A 18 -7.55 9.24 -14.27
CA ASP A 18 -8.08 10.08 -15.33
C ASP A 18 -9.44 9.54 -15.82
N LEU A 19 -9.98 8.52 -15.14
CA LEU A 19 -11.27 7.91 -15.43
C LEU A 19 -12.33 8.36 -14.42
N THR A 20 -13.55 8.60 -14.91
CA THR A 20 -14.72 8.61 -14.04
C THR A 20 -14.98 7.21 -13.48
N LEU A 21 -15.75 7.11 -12.37
CA LEU A 21 -16.11 5.81 -11.81
C LEU A 21 -16.88 4.94 -12.83
N ASP A 22 -17.81 5.53 -13.57
CA ASP A 22 -18.58 4.83 -14.60
C ASP A 22 -17.69 4.33 -15.74
N GLU A 23 -16.72 5.15 -16.18
CA GLU A 23 -15.72 4.72 -17.16
C GLU A 23 -14.86 3.58 -16.61
N PHE A 24 -14.33 3.72 -15.39
CA PHE A 24 -13.52 2.68 -14.75
C PHE A 24 -14.26 1.34 -14.68
N PHE A 25 -15.53 1.34 -14.27
CA PHE A 25 -16.36 0.13 -14.22
C PHE A 25 -16.75 -0.40 -15.60
N SER A 26 -16.87 0.46 -16.61
CA SER A 26 -17.19 0.04 -17.99
C SER A 26 -16.08 -0.79 -18.63
N TYR A 27 -14.82 -0.62 -18.19
CA TYR A 27 -13.69 -1.38 -18.73
C TYR A 27 -13.63 -2.82 -18.24
N GLY A 28 -14.33 -3.14 -17.15
CA GLY A 28 -14.24 -4.45 -16.51
C GLY A 28 -12.85 -4.78 -15.93
N PRO A 29 -12.68 -5.98 -15.36
CA PRO A 29 -11.42 -6.42 -14.76
C PRO A 29 -10.33 -6.59 -15.83
N GLN A 30 -9.10 -6.16 -15.55
CA GLN A 30 -8.00 -6.18 -16.51
C GLN A 30 -7.07 -7.36 -16.26
N LYS A 31 -6.86 -8.14 -17.32
CA LYS A 31 -6.09 -9.39 -17.28
C LYS A 31 -4.60 -9.14 -17.01
N ALA A 32 -4.10 -9.65 -15.89
CA ALA A 32 -2.91 -10.49 -15.96
C ALA A 32 -3.37 -11.88 -16.43
N THR A 33 -2.66 -12.48 -17.38
CA THR A 33 -3.02 -13.80 -17.94
C THR A 33 -3.13 -14.84 -16.82
N ASP A 34 -4.31 -15.48 -16.72
CA ASP A 34 -4.63 -16.74 -16.04
C ASP A 34 -5.44 -16.75 -14.71
N GLU A 35 -6.14 -15.68 -14.32
CA GLU A 35 -7.16 -15.80 -13.25
C GLU A 35 -8.54 -15.29 -13.72
N ILE A 36 -9.56 -16.12 -13.50
CA ILE A 36 -10.96 -15.91 -13.90
C ILE A 36 -11.62 -14.91 -12.94
N ASP A 37 -12.10 -13.82 -13.54
CA ASP A 37 -13.28 -13.01 -13.21
C ASP A 37 -13.50 -12.61 -11.74
N ASP A 38 -13.10 -11.39 -11.38
CA ASP A 38 -13.63 -10.68 -10.22
C ASP A 38 -13.96 -9.24 -10.62
N HIS A 39 -15.24 -8.87 -10.55
CA HIS A 39 -15.68 -7.49 -10.76
C HIS A 39 -14.90 -6.58 -9.80
N SER A 40 -14.24 -5.55 -10.33
CA SER A 40 -13.65 -4.52 -9.49
C SER A 40 -14.74 -3.95 -8.58
N CYS A 41 -14.48 -3.86 -7.27
CA CYS A 41 -15.39 -3.21 -6.34
C CYS A 41 -14.74 -1.99 -5.67
N THR A 42 -15.55 -1.12 -5.09
CA THR A 42 -15.05 0.01 -4.32
C THR A 42 -14.52 -0.45 -2.96
N LEU A 43 -13.68 0.36 -2.31
CA LEU A 43 -13.23 0.10 -0.94
C LEU A 43 -14.41 -0.03 0.04
N ALA A 44 -15.46 0.78 -0.14
CA ALA A 44 -16.68 0.69 0.66
C ALA A 44 -17.39 -0.65 0.48
N GLU A 45 -17.54 -1.12 -0.76
CA GLU A 45 -18.13 -2.42 -1.05
C GLU A 45 -17.28 -3.57 -0.50
N ALA A 46 -15.95 -3.47 -0.55
CA ALA A 46 -15.07 -4.46 0.05
C ALA A 46 -15.33 -4.59 1.55
N PHE A 47 -15.45 -3.45 2.26
CA PHE A 47 -15.83 -3.44 3.67
C PHE A 47 -17.21 -4.03 3.93
N GLN A 48 -18.17 -3.90 3.01
CA GLN A 48 -19.51 -4.46 3.16
C GLN A 48 -19.58 -5.96 2.86
N LYS A 49 -18.83 -6.43 1.86
CA LYS A 49 -18.91 -7.81 1.34
C LYS A 49 -18.00 -8.78 2.09
N VAL A 50 -16.86 -8.31 2.61
CA VAL A 50 -15.94 -9.15 3.40
C VAL A 50 -16.49 -9.39 4.80
N ASN A 51 -16.27 -10.60 5.33
CA ASN A 51 -16.65 -10.99 6.69
C ASN A 51 -16.23 -9.91 7.72
N PRO A 52 -17.17 -9.35 8.53
CA PRO A 52 -16.88 -8.31 9.50
C PRO A 52 -15.84 -8.67 10.58
N CYS A 53 -15.58 -9.95 10.83
CA CYS A 53 -14.55 -10.39 11.78
C CYS A 53 -13.12 -10.29 11.22
N LEU A 54 -12.94 -9.98 9.93
CA LEU A 54 -11.63 -9.89 9.29
C LEU A 54 -11.16 -8.43 9.18
N GLY A 55 -9.89 -8.19 9.49
CA GLY A 55 -9.21 -6.93 9.21
C GLY A 55 -8.78 -6.79 7.74
N PHE A 56 -8.34 -5.59 7.39
CA PHE A 56 -7.90 -5.22 6.04
C PHE A 56 -6.42 -4.84 6.01
N ASN A 57 -5.71 -5.36 5.01
CA ASN A 57 -4.44 -4.81 4.57
C ASN A 57 -4.69 -4.05 3.26
N ILE A 58 -4.50 -2.73 3.29
CA ILE A 58 -4.78 -1.81 2.18
C ILE A 58 -3.45 -1.28 1.65
N GLU A 59 -3.05 -1.77 0.48
CA GLU A 59 -1.96 -1.19 -0.28
C GLU A 59 -2.43 0.07 -1.03
N LEU A 60 -1.81 1.21 -0.71
CA LEU A 60 -2.04 2.48 -1.38
C LEU A 60 -1.15 2.55 -2.61
N LYS A 61 -1.75 2.33 -3.78
CA LYS A 61 -1.04 2.28 -5.06
C LYS A 61 -1.19 3.61 -5.81
N PHE A 62 -0.07 4.32 -5.92
CA PHE A 62 0.08 5.54 -6.71
C PHE A 62 1.02 5.25 -7.90
N ASP A 63 0.98 6.08 -8.94
CA ASP A 63 1.88 5.97 -10.10
C ASP A 63 3.32 6.33 -9.68
N ASP A 64 4.26 5.41 -9.92
CA ASP A 64 5.66 5.54 -9.49
C ASP A 64 6.43 6.60 -10.29
N TYR A 65 5.92 7.02 -11.44
CA TYR A 65 6.55 8.02 -12.31
C TYR A 65 5.96 9.42 -12.16
N VAL A 66 4.94 9.58 -11.31
CA VAL A 66 4.26 10.85 -11.09
C VAL A 66 4.63 11.43 -9.73
N VAL A 67 5.17 12.64 -9.74
CA VAL A 67 5.34 13.43 -8.51
C VAL A 67 4.04 14.18 -8.25
N TYR A 68 3.26 13.69 -7.28
CA TYR A 68 2.02 14.33 -6.87
C TYR A 68 2.28 15.59 -6.03
N GLU A 69 1.55 16.67 -6.32
CA GLU A 69 1.51 17.83 -5.46
C GLU A 69 0.96 17.46 -4.08
N GLN A 70 1.46 18.14 -3.05
CA GLN A 70 1.17 17.78 -1.66
C GLN A 70 -0.32 17.94 -1.35
N GLU A 71 -0.95 19.01 -1.84
CA GLU A 71 -2.37 19.31 -1.67
C GLU A 71 -3.25 18.21 -2.28
N TYR A 72 -2.89 17.75 -3.48
CA TYR A 72 -3.60 16.66 -4.16
C TYR A 72 -3.47 15.36 -3.36
N LEU A 73 -2.24 15.01 -2.93
CA LEU A 73 -2.01 13.81 -2.15
C LEU A 73 -2.81 13.82 -0.84
N ILE A 74 -2.81 14.94 -0.11
CA ILE A 74 -3.60 15.12 1.11
C ILE A 74 -5.08 14.89 0.82
N HIS A 75 -5.60 15.51 -0.23
CA HIS A 75 -7.02 15.39 -0.59
C HIS A 75 -7.41 13.93 -0.86
N VAL A 76 -6.64 13.22 -1.69
CA VAL A 76 -6.91 11.82 -2.04
C VAL A 76 -6.82 10.92 -0.80
N LEU A 77 -5.80 11.08 0.04
CA LEU A 77 -5.66 10.32 1.27
C LEU A 77 -6.80 10.58 2.27
N GLN A 78 -7.27 11.82 2.39
CA GLN A 78 -8.42 12.17 3.23
C GLN A 78 -9.72 11.53 2.74
N VAL A 79 -9.94 11.47 1.42
CA VAL A 79 -11.10 10.77 0.83
C VAL A 79 -11.05 9.28 1.17
N MET A 80 -9.88 8.64 1.01
CA MET A 80 -9.72 7.22 1.39
C MET A 80 -9.95 7.00 2.89
N LEU A 81 -9.39 7.86 3.74
CA LEU A 81 -9.60 7.78 5.19
C LEU A 81 -11.06 7.94 5.59
N LYS A 82 -11.80 8.84 4.94
CA LYS A 82 -13.23 9.00 5.15
C LYS A 82 -13.98 7.70 4.88
N VAL A 83 -13.72 7.05 3.74
CA VAL A 83 -14.33 5.76 3.41
C VAL A 83 -13.98 4.70 4.45
N VAL A 84 -12.72 4.65 4.89
CA VAL A 84 -12.30 3.69 5.93
C VAL A 84 -12.98 3.96 7.26
N TYR A 85 -13.04 5.21 7.74
CA TYR A 85 -13.70 5.54 9.01
C TYR A 85 -15.20 5.24 8.99
N GLU A 86 -15.87 5.48 7.86
CA GLU A 86 -17.30 5.23 7.73
C GLU A 86 -17.65 3.73 7.62
N ASN A 87 -16.72 2.89 7.15
CA ASN A 87 -17.03 1.50 6.81
C ASN A 87 -16.24 0.43 7.59
N ALA A 88 -15.07 0.75 8.15
CA ALA A 88 -14.22 -0.24 8.82
C ALA A 88 -14.83 -0.74 10.14
N GLN A 89 -15.65 0.07 10.81
CA GLN A 89 -16.19 -0.23 12.15
C GLN A 89 -15.04 -0.49 13.15
N GLU A 90 -15.08 -1.60 13.87
CA GLU A 90 -14.02 -1.99 14.83
C GLU A 90 -12.91 -2.86 14.20
N ARG A 91 -12.92 -3.03 12.87
CA ARG A 91 -11.93 -3.87 12.19
C ARG A 91 -10.54 -3.25 12.23
N SER A 92 -9.53 -4.10 12.37
CA SER A 92 -8.14 -3.69 12.17
C SER A 92 -7.90 -3.35 10.71
N VAL A 93 -7.22 -2.23 10.49
CA VAL A 93 -6.77 -1.78 9.16
C VAL A 93 -5.28 -1.50 9.22
N LEU A 94 -4.56 -1.96 8.20
CA LEU A 94 -3.16 -1.68 7.95
C LEU A 94 -3.05 -0.98 6.60
N PHE A 95 -2.36 0.16 6.56
CA PHE A 95 -2.00 0.83 5.31
C PHE A 95 -0.56 0.56 4.95
N SER A 96 -0.29 0.35 3.67
CA SER A 96 1.08 0.25 3.16
C SER A 96 1.26 0.86 1.78
N SER A 97 2.45 1.37 1.45
CA SER A 97 2.78 1.81 0.08
C SER A 97 4.28 1.71 -0.18
N PHE A 98 4.64 1.51 -1.46
CA PHE A 98 6.03 1.65 -1.92
C PHE A 98 6.47 3.11 -2.01
N GLN A 99 5.54 4.07 -1.99
CA GLN A 99 5.87 5.49 -2.13
C GLN A 99 6.08 6.15 -0.78
N LEU A 100 7.26 6.76 -0.60
CA LEU A 100 7.65 7.43 0.65
C LEU A 100 6.70 8.55 1.04
N ASN A 101 6.35 9.43 0.09
CA ASN A 101 5.50 10.58 0.38
C ASN A 101 4.10 10.15 0.81
N VAL A 102 3.58 9.05 0.24
CA VAL A 102 2.27 8.49 0.57
C VAL A 102 2.24 7.94 1.99
N VAL A 103 3.20 7.09 2.38
CA VAL A 103 3.23 6.50 3.74
C VAL A 103 3.46 7.56 4.81
N LEU A 104 4.37 8.51 4.56
CA LEU A 104 4.65 9.59 5.50
C LEU A 104 3.44 10.52 5.66
N MET A 105 2.74 10.83 4.57
CA MET A 105 1.53 11.65 4.64
C MET A 105 0.39 10.90 5.32
N MET A 106 0.18 9.62 5.00
CA MET A 106 -0.84 8.79 5.67
C MET A 106 -0.59 8.74 7.17
N LYS A 107 0.65 8.56 7.63
CA LYS A 107 0.98 8.58 9.07
C LYS A 107 0.74 9.94 9.73
N LYS A 108 0.92 11.05 9.00
CA LYS A 108 0.64 12.40 9.52
C LYS A 108 -0.85 12.70 9.61
N LEU A 109 -1.66 12.20 8.67
CA LEU A 109 -3.10 12.48 8.60
C LEU A 109 -3.93 11.70 9.63
N GLN A 110 -3.41 10.60 10.17
CA GLN A 110 -4.14 9.78 11.13
C GLN A 110 -3.23 9.00 12.07
N HIS A 111 -3.79 8.58 13.22
CA HIS A 111 -3.08 7.77 14.22
C HIS A 111 -3.85 6.52 14.67
N GLN A 112 -5.00 6.21 14.06
CA GLN A 112 -5.87 5.09 14.46
C GLN A 112 -5.39 3.76 13.88
N TYR A 113 -4.89 3.77 12.65
CA TYR A 113 -4.51 2.59 11.88
C TYR A 113 -3.02 2.56 11.64
N SER A 114 -2.46 1.36 11.61
CA SER A 114 -1.02 1.20 11.44
C SER A 114 -0.60 1.49 9.99
N VAL A 115 0.55 2.13 9.82
CA VAL A 115 1.11 2.52 8.52
C VAL A 115 2.49 1.90 8.35
N TYR A 116 2.69 1.23 7.23
CA TYR A 116 3.90 0.49 6.91
C TYR A 116 4.50 0.95 5.58
N PHE A 117 5.83 0.91 5.50
CA PHE A 117 6.53 1.11 4.23
C PHE A 117 6.75 -0.22 3.52
N LEU A 118 6.37 -0.32 2.24
CA LEU A 118 6.65 -1.47 1.39
C LEU A 118 8.02 -1.32 0.71
N THR A 119 8.81 -2.39 0.70
CA THR A 119 10.13 -2.41 0.06
C THR A 119 10.45 -3.76 -0.57
N ASN A 120 11.13 -3.73 -1.71
CA ASN A 120 11.72 -4.91 -2.32
C ASN A 120 13.03 -5.36 -1.63
N GLY A 121 13.44 -4.69 -0.54
CA GLY A 121 14.60 -5.08 0.26
C GLY A 121 15.93 -5.10 -0.51
N GLY A 122 16.04 -4.27 -1.56
CA GLY A 122 17.20 -4.20 -2.45
C GLY A 122 17.23 -5.22 -3.58
N ASN A 123 16.13 -5.94 -3.84
CA ASN A 123 16.01 -6.78 -5.03
C ASN A 123 15.64 -6.00 -6.30
N GLU A 124 15.18 -4.76 -6.14
CA GLU A 124 14.93 -3.81 -7.22
C GLU A 124 15.63 -2.49 -6.87
N THR A 125 16.06 -1.78 -7.92
CA THR A 125 16.73 -0.49 -7.80
C THR A 125 15.79 0.60 -8.30
N TYR A 126 15.55 1.59 -7.45
CA TYR A 126 14.80 2.80 -7.70
C TYR A 126 15.73 4.02 -7.72
N ASP A 127 15.26 5.12 -8.32
CA ASP A 127 15.99 6.39 -8.32
C ASP A 127 16.15 6.97 -6.91
N ASP A 128 15.15 6.77 -6.05
CA ASP A 128 15.24 7.14 -4.64
C ASP A 128 16.01 6.06 -3.85
N VAL A 129 17.24 6.41 -3.46
CA VAL A 129 18.15 5.53 -2.70
C VAL A 129 17.52 4.96 -1.43
N ARG A 130 16.55 5.65 -0.84
CA ARG A 130 15.87 5.22 0.40
C ARG A 130 14.98 3.99 0.19
N MET A 131 14.67 3.64 -1.05
CA MET A 131 13.88 2.45 -1.40
C MET A 131 14.73 1.20 -1.63
N ASN A 132 16.05 1.35 -1.75
CA ASN A 132 16.94 0.36 -2.34
C ASN A 132 17.53 -0.64 -1.35
N SER A 133 17.16 -0.59 -0.07
CA SER A 133 17.59 -1.59 0.90
C SER A 133 16.60 -1.74 2.05
N LEU A 134 16.68 -2.88 2.73
CA LEU A 134 15.90 -3.10 3.96
C LEU A 134 16.38 -2.18 5.11
N GLU A 135 17.65 -1.78 5.10
CA GLU A 135 18.20 -0.84 6.08
C GLU A 135 17.65 0.57 5.92
N GLU A 136 17.58 1.06 4.68
CA GLU A 136 16.99 2.36 4.39
C GLU A 136 15.49 2.37 4.68
N ALA A 137 14.79 1.28 4.38
CA ALA A 137 13.38 1.11 4.75
C ALA A 137 13.16 1.19 6.28
N LYS A 138 14.05 0.57 7.08
CA LYS A 138 14.04 0.69 8.55
C LYS A 138 14.26 2.15 8.97
N ASN A 139 15.27 2.81 8.42
CA ASN A 139 15.60 4.20 8.78
C ASN A 139 14.45 5.16 8.43
N LEU A 140 13.79 4.95 7.29
CA LEU A 140 12.59 5.67 6.90
C LEU A 140 11.44 5.44 7.89
N ALA A 141 11.19 4.18 8.26
CA ALA A 141 10.12 3.85 9.19
C ALA A 141 10.33 4.51 10.56
N ILE A 142 11.56 4.49 11.09
CA ILE A 142 11.90 5.14 12.35
C ILE A 142 11.70 6.66 12.24
N SER A 143 12.34 7.30 11.24
CA SER A 143 12.29 8.76 11.09
C SER A 143 10.89 9.28 10.75
N GLY A 144 10.08 8.49 10.06
CA GLY A 144 8.70 8.80 9.70
C GLY A 144 7.67 8.46 10.78
N GLY A 145 8.07 7.83 11.89
CA GLY A 145 7.15 7.34 12.92
C GLY A 145 6.18 6.26 12.43
N LEU A 146 6.58 5.48 11.42
CA LEU A 146 5.79 4.38 10.89
C LEU A 146 5.75 3.22 11.89
N ASP A 147 4.76 2.34 11.73
CA ASP A 147 4.56 1.20 12.63
C ASP A 147 5.38 -0.03 12.20
N GLY A 148 5.88 -0.04 10.96
CA GLY A 148 6.74 -1.09 10.49
C GLY A 148 7.11 -1.03 9.01
N VAL A 149 7.72 -2.12 8.56
CA VAL A 149 8.14 -2.34 7.17
C VAL A 149 7.51 -3.64 6.65
N VAL A 150 7.11 -3.65 5.39
CA VAL A 150 6.68 -4.85 4.67
C VAL A 150 7.71 -5.11 3.58
N SER A 151 8.43 -6.23 3.66
CA SER A 151 9.56 -6.51 2.75
C SER A 151 9.32 -7.74 1.86
N GLU A 152 9.81 -7.70 0.63
CA GLU A 152 9.89 -8.91 -0.21
C GLU A 152 10.77 -9.97 0.46
N VAL A 153 10.30 -11.20 0.47
CA VAL A 153 10.88 -12.29 1.27
C VAL A 153 12.33 -12.61 0.91
N LYS A 154 12.76 -12.49 -0.35
CA LYS A 154 14.16 -12.67 -0.76
C LYS A 154 15.05 -11.53 -0.26
N GLY A 155 14.48 -10.34 -0.09
CA GLY A 155 15.14 -9.18 0.50
C GLY A 155 15.53 -9.42 1.96
N ILE A 156 14.85 -10.34 2.66
CA ILE A 156 15.13 -10.64 4.06
C ILE A 156 16.34 -11.56 4.24
N PHE A 157 16.47 -12.62 3.43
CA PHE A 157 17.54 -13.61 3.59
C PHE A 157 18.94 -13.04 3.40
N ARG A 158 19.05 -11.89 2.75
CA ARG A 158 20.31 -11.21 2.44
C ARG A 158 20.71 -10.17 3.49
N ASN A 159 19.84 -9.88 4.47
CA ASN A 159 20.00 -8.73 5.35
C ASN A 159 19.94 -9.14 6.83
N SER A 160 21.00 -8.85 7.59
CA SER A 160 21.06 -9.03 9.06
C SER A 160 20.12 -8.09 9.83
N VAL A 161 19.58 -7.08 9.14
CA VAL A 161 18.79 -5.96 9.68
C VAL A 161 17.45 -6.40 10.30
N VAL A 162 16.98 -7.62 10.03
CA VAL A 162 15.73 -8.16 10.60
C VAL A 162 15.68 -8.04 12.13
N ARG A 163 16.80 -8.35 12.78
CA ARG A 163 16.90 -8.29 14.24
C ARG A 163 16.79 -6.84 14.73
N GLU A 164 17.46 -5.92 14.05
CA GLU A 164 17.47 -4.49 14.38
C GLU A 164 16.11 -3.82 14.18
N ILE A 165 15.34 -4.25 13.18
CA ILE A 165 13.95 -3.77 12.97
C ILE A 165 13.12 -4.09 14.21
N LYS A 166 13.19 -5.34 14.70
CA LYS A 166 12.47 -5.75 15.90
C LYS A 166 12.95 -5.01 17.16
N GLU A 167 14.25 -4.81 17.30
CA GLU A 167 14.84 -4.06 18.42
C GLU A 167 14.47 -2.56 18.39
N SER A 168 14.07 -2.04 17.23
CA SER A 168 13.61 -0.66 17.03
C SER A 168 12.10 -0.48 17.29
N ASN A 169 11.42 -1.49 17.88
CA ASN A 169 9.95 -1.52 18.07
C ASN A 169 9.14 -1.39 16.77
N LEU A 170 9.73 -1.74 15.63
CA LEU A 170 9.03 -1.81 14.36
C LEU A 170 8.55 -3.23 14.10
N SER A 171 7.38 -3.35 13.49
CA SER A 171 6.89 -4.62 12.96
C SER A 171 7.50 -4.91 11.59
N LEU A 172 7.83 -6.18 11.33
CA LEU A 172 8.28 -6.65 10.02
C LEU A 172 7.26 -7.65 9.47
N LEU A 173 6.69 -7.32 8.32
CA LEU A 173 5.83 -8.19 7.53
C LEU A 173 6.54 -8.56 6.23
N THR A 174 6.10 -9.64 5.58
CA THR A 174 6.77 -10.16 4.39
C THR A 174 5.77 -10.53 3.30
N TYR A 175 6.13 -10.33 2.03
CA TYR A 175 5.39 -10.83 0.86
C TYR A 175 6.33 -11.56 -0.12
N GLY A 176 5.77 -12.20 -1.14
CA GLY A 176 6.52 -12.94 -2.15
C GLY A 176 6.61 -14.43 -1.87
N LYS A 177 7.41 -15.13 -2.68
CA LYS A 177 7.55 -16.60 -2.65
C LYS A 177 9.03 -16.98 -2.64
N LEU A 178 9.37 -18.00 -1.86
CA LEU A 178 10.74 -18.51 -1.68
C LEU A 178 11.21 -19.49 -2.78
N LYS A 179 10.55 -19.51 -3.95
CA LYS A 179 10.90 -20.43 -5.03
C LYS A 179 12.26 -20.10 -5.65
#